data_AF-A0A0D7B8N2-F1
#
_entry.id   AF-A0A0D7B8N2-F1
#
_cell.length_a   1.000
_cell.length_b   1.000
_cell.length_c   1.000
_cell.angle_alpha   90.00
_cell.angle_beta   90.00
_cell.angle_gamma   90.00
#
_symmetry.space_group_name_H-M   'P 1'
#
loop_
_entity.id
_entity.type
_entity.pdbx_description
1 polymer ?
#
loop_
_entity_poly.entity_id
_entity_poly.type
_entity_poly.pdbx_seq_one_letter_code
_entity_poly.pdbx_strand_id
1 'polypeptide(L)'
;MSFISLGRTLWRPQTVRQFQTTTACLSKYRKKHEITHTVAWLAEAGQPLREINVNEYAQTLDDDHKLVVATETPRVIVKVIPRGLERLKRQQAKESKAKTAHRVERKEFQFTWSTASNDLERKLGNARKLLEQGGMVDIVFTPKSKTKAPPLEEMRAKMKDIEASLAAISVPYKKSELVLRRGMSALYLRGVTEEQAKELQTSTNESPY
;
A
#
# COMPACT_ATOMS: atom_id res chain seq x y z
N MET A 1 -32.03 33.94 -63.87
CA MET A 1 -32.47 32.52 -63.85
C MET A 1 -31.87 31.87 -62.62
N SER A 2 -32.71 31.58 -61.64
CA SER A 2 -32.36 31.19 -60.28
C SER A 2 -32.17 29.68 -60.19
N PHE A 3 -31.01 29.22 -59.71
CA PHE A 3 -30.78 27.83 -59.36
C PHE A 3 -30.87 27.64 -57.84
N ILE A 4 -31.81 26.78 -57.45
CA ILE A 4 -32.20 26.47 -56.08
C ILE A 4 -31.16 25.51 -55.48
N SER A 5 -30.48 25.96 -54.43
CA SER A 5 -29.57 25.16 -53.61
C SER A 5 -30.38 24.23 -52.68
N LEU A 6 -30.45 22.95 -53.03
CA LEU A 6 -30.98 21.89 -52.16
C LEU A 6 -29.98 21.60 -51.03
N GLY A 7 -30.34 22.00 -49.81
CA GLY A 7 -29.63 21.67 -48.58
C GLY A 7 -29.71 20.17 -48.28
N ARG A 8 -28.55 19.49 -48.28
CA ARG A 8 -28.39 18.17 -47.65
C ARG A 8 -28.04 18.37 -46.18
N THR A 9 -29.03 18.22 -45.32
CA THR A 9 -28.87 18.08 -43.88
C THR A 9 -28.16 16.75 -43.57
N LEU A 10 -26.86 16.82 -43.28
CA LEU A 10 -26.10 15.72 -42.71
C LEU A 10 -26.58 15.46 -41.29
N TRP A 11 -27.31 14.35 -41.13
CA TRP A 11 -27.74 13.79 -39.86
C TRP A 11 -26.49 13.36 -39.07
N ARG A 12 -26.13 14.12 -38.02
CA ARG A 12 -25.06 13.74 -37.08
C ARG A 12 -25.62 12.69 -36.11
N PRO A 13 -25.04 11.48 -36.01
CA PRO A 13 -25.42 10.52 -34.99
C PRO A 13 -25.10 11.11 -33.61
N GLN A 14 -26.14 11.17 -32.79
CA GLN A 14 -26.12 11.65 -31.42
C GLN A 14 -25.14 10.79 -30.61
N THR A 15 -23.99 11.37 -30.30
CA THR A 15 -22.95 10.72 -29.50
C THR A 15 -23.55 10.43 -28.13
N VAL A 16 -23.67 9.14 -27.79
CA VAL A 16 -24.04 8.69 -26.45
C VAL A 16 -22.98 9.23 -25.50
N ARG A 17 -23.30 10.33 -24.80
CA ARG A 17 -22.48 10.84 -23.71
C ARG A 17 -22.44 9.75 -22.65
N GLN A 18 -21.33 9.04 -22.58
CA GLN A 18 -20.96 8.27 -21.40
C GLN A 18 -20.95 9.26 -20.24
N PHE A 19 -21.96 9.15 -19.38
CA PHE A 19 -21.95 9.83 -18.09
C PHE A 19 -20.78 9.26 -17.30
N GLN A 20 -19.68 10.02 -17.26
CA GLN A 20 -18.65 9.81 -16.27
C GLN A 20 -19.31 10.07 -14.91
N THR A 21 -19.61 8.99 -14.19
CA THR A 21 -20.06 9.06 -12.81
C THR A 21 -18.88 9.56 -11.97
N THR A 22 -18.84 10.88 -11.77
CA THR A 22 -18.03 11.50 -10.73
C THR A 22 -18.45 10.89 -9.40
N THR A 23 -17.61 9.98 -8.92
CA THR A 23 -17.81 9.25 -7.67
C THR A 23 -17.43 10.21 -6.54
N ALA A 24 -18.31 11.15 -6.24
CA ALA A 24 -18.23 11.93 -5.01
C ALA A 24 -18.64 11.01 -3.86
N CYS A 25 -17.65 10.48 -3.15
CA CYS A 25 -17.79 9.73 -1.92
C CYS A 25 -18.61 10.51 -0.88
N LEU A 26 -19.92 10.26 -0.80
CA LEU A 26 -20.70 10.53 0.40
C LEU A 26 -20.42 9.41 1.40
N SER A 27 -19.48 9.67 2.31
CA SER A 27 -19.03 8.76 3.37
C SER A 27 -20.03 8.57 4.52
N LYS A 28 -21.31 8.85 4.31
CA LYS A 28 -22.34 8.71 5.36
C LYS A 28 -23.49 7.85 4.85
N TYR A 29 -23.36 6.55 5.12
CA TYR A 29 -24.45 5.59 5.02
C TYR A 29 -25.54 5.98 6.03
N ARG A 30 -26.65 6.55 5.53
CA ARG A 30 -27.86 6.79 6.33
C ARG A 30 -28.58 5.47 6.62
N LYS A 31 -29.07 5.28 7.85
CA LYS A 31 -29.79 4.05 8.26
C LYS A 31 -31.22 4.04 7.70
N LYS A 32 -31.88 2.86 7.72
CA LYS A 32 -33.28 2.62 7.23
C LYS A 32 -34.29 3.71 7.65
N HIS A 33 -34.13 4.31 8.83
CA HIS A 33 -35.03 5.32 9.40
C HIS A 33 -34.72 6.77 8.99
N GLU A 34 -33.69 7.01 8.18
CA GLU A 34 -33.17 8.35 7.88
C GLU A 34 -33.38 8.74 6.41
N ILE A 35 -34.06 7.89 5.64
CA ILE A 35 -34.48 8.16 4.26
C ILE A 35 -35.85 8.86 4.33
N THR A 36 -35.85 10.17 4.16
CA THR A 36 -37.07 11.01 4.17
C THR A 36 -37.81 11.03 2.83
N HIS A 37 -37.33 10.30 1.82
CA HIS A 37 -37.86 10.34 0.47
C HIS A 37 -38.85 9.21 0.22
N THR A 38 -40.04 9.57 -0.27
CA THR A 38 -41.11 8.63 -0.62
C THR A 38 -40.79 7.83 -1.89
N VAL A 39 -40.11 8.44 -2.86
CA VAL A 39 -39.82 7.84 -4.17
C VAL A 39 -38.30 7.85 -4.42
N ALA A 40 -37.76 6.70 -4.84
CA ALA A 40 -36.35 6.54 -5.17
C ALA A 40 -36.13 5.57 -6.32
N TRP A 41 -34.94 5.62 -6.93
CA TRP A 41 -34.55 4.73 -8.02
C TRP A 41 -33.70 3.59 -7.46
N LEU A 42 -34.15 2.36 -7.68
CA LEU A 42 -33.46 1.15 -7.25
C LEU A 42 -32.37 0.77 -8.26
N ALA A 43 -31.14 0.61 -7.76
CA ALA A 43 -30.02 0.07 -8.48
C ALA A 43 -29.76 -1.38 -8.05
N GLU A 44 -30.24 -2.33 -8.85
CA GLU A 44 -29.91 -3.75 -8.73
C GLU A 44 -28.82 -4.16 -9.71
N ALA A 45 -27.99 -5.13 -9.31
CA ALA A 45 -26.88 -5.58 -10.12
C ALA A 45 -27.41 -6.25 -11.41
N GLY A 46 -27.11 -5.65 -12.56
CA GLY A 46 -27.49 -6.20 -13.87
C GLY A 46 -28.90 -5.84 -14.35
N GLN A 47 -29.64 -4.99 -13.62
CA GLN A 47 -30.96 -4.51 -14.02
C GLN A 47 -30.97 -3.00 -14.27
N PRO A 48 -31.86 -2.49 -15.15
CA PRO A 48 -32.04 -1.06 -15.32
C PRO A 48 -32.62 -0.43 -14.06
N LEU A 49 -32.33 0.86 -13.85
CA LEU A 49 -32.82 1.59 -12.69
C LEU A 49 -34.37 1.62 -12.71
N ARG A 50 -34.99 1.18 -11.61
CA ARG A 50 -36.45 1.14 -11.46
C ARG A 50 -36.91 2.14 -10.41
N GLU A 51 -37.95 2.91 -10.70
CA GLU A 51 -38.59 3.78 -9.71
C GLU A 51 -39.40 2.93 -8.72
N ILE A 52 -39.15 3.14 -7.42
CA ILE A 52 -39.77 2.41 -6.32
C ILE A 52 -40.23 3.38 -5.22
N ASN A 53 -41.31 2.99 -4.53
CA ASN A 53 -41.65 3.58 -3.25
C ASN A 53 -40.78 2.96 -2.17
N VAL A 54 -40.01 3.80 -1.47
CA VAL A 54 -39.02 3.32 -0.48
C VAL A 54 -39.69 2.58 0.68
N ASN A 55 -40.86 3.04 1.11
CA ASN A 55 -41.55 2.49 2.27
C ASN A 55 -42.15 1.10 1.99
N GLU A 56 -42.79 0.95 0.83
CA GLU A 56 -43.36 -0.33 0.40
C GLU A 56 -42.25 -1.34 0.13
N TYR A 57 -41.19 -0.93 -0.57
CA TYR A 57 -40.06 -1.81 -0.88
C TYR A 57 -39.32 -2.26 0.40
N ALA A 58 -39.21 -1.37 1.39
CA ALA A 58 -38.61 -1.67 2.69
C ALA A 58 -39.38 -2.68 3.54
N GLN A 59 -40.67 -2.91 3.25
CA GLN A 59 -41.50 -3.93 3.90
C GLN A 59 -41.36 -5.29 3.22
N THR A 60 -41.11 -5.31 1.90
CA THR A 60 -40.89 -6.55 1.14
C THR A 60 -39.50 -7.16 1.30
N LEU A 61 -38.56 -6.39 1.83
CA LEU A 61 -37.18 -6.83 2.03
C LEU A 61 -37.03 -7.66 3.30
N ASP A 62 -36.33 -8.78 3.18
CA ASP A 62 -35.91 -9.59 4.33
C ASP A 62 -35.02 -8.80 5.30
N ASP A 63 -35.03 -9.19 6.57
CA ASP A 63 -34.24 -8.56 7.64
C ASP A 63 -32.72 -8.60 7.38
N ASP A 64 -32.25 -9.50 6.51
CA ASP A 64 -30.85 -9.62 6.12
C ASP A 64 -30.39 -8.59 5.10
N HIS A 65 -31.33 -7.87 4.47
CA HIS A 65 -31.06 -6.85 3.47
C HIS A 65 -31.31 -5.45 4.02
N LYS A 66 -30.53 -4.48 3.53
CA LYS A 66 -30.72 -3.07 3.86
C LYS A 66 -30.65 -2.19 2.63
N LEU A 67 -31.47 -1.15 2.63
CA LEU A 67 -31.45 -0.09 1.63
C LEU A 67 -30.41 0.96 2.02
N VAL A 68 -29.57 1.32 1.06
CA VAL A 68 -28.52 2.33 1.22
C VAL A 68 -28.65 3.33 0.09
N VAL A 69 -28.70 4.61 0.44
CA VAL A 69 -28.66 5.71 -0.54
C VAL A 69 -27.23 5.83 -1.10
N ALA A 70 -27.09 5.72 -2.42
CA ALA A 70 -25.83 5.83 -3.13
C ALA A 70 -25.60 7.25 -3.68
N THR A 71 -26.68 7.96 -4.05
CA THR A 71 -26.62 9.31 -4.63
C THR A 71 -27.92 10.05 -4.32
N GLU A 72 -27.84 11.32 -3.97
CA GLU A 72 -29.02 12.15 -3.62
C GLU A 72 -29.38 13.15 -4.72
N THR A 73 -28.44 13.58 -5.57
CA THR A 73 -28.65 14.57 -6.62
C THR A 73 -28.11 14.10 -7.98
N PRO A 74 -28.82 14.29 -9.11
CA PRO A 74 -30.14 14.92 -9.28
C PRO A 74 -31.34 14.00 -8.99
N ARG A 75 -31.13 12.71 -8.76
CA ARG A 75 -32.17 11.73 -8.37
C ARG A 75 -31.64 10.85 -7.24
N VAL A 76 -32.52 10.48 -6.32
CA VAL A 76 -32.18 9.59 -5.20
C VAL A 76 -32.04 8.17 -5.73
N ILE A 77 -30.81 7.64 -5.71
CA ILE A 77 -30.51 6.26 -6.11
C ILE A 77 -30.25 5.44 -4.84
N VAL A 78 -30.97 4.34 -4.71
CA VAL A 78 -30.89 3.41 -3.58
C VAL A 78 -30.37 2.07 -4.07
N LYS A 79 -29.49 1.46 -3.29
CA LYS A 79 -28.93 0.14 -3.52
C LYS A 79 -29.31 -0.79 -2.39
N VAL A 80 -29.69 -2.02 -2.72
CA VAL A 80 -29.86 -3.10 -1.73
C VAL A 80 -28.50 -3.71 -1.43
N ILE A 81 -28.15 -3.76 -0.15
CA ILE A 81 -26.92 -4.37 0.33
C ILE A 81 -27.27 -5.39 1.41
N PRO A 82 -26.81 -6.65 1.33
CA PRO A 82 -26.95 -7.60 2.43
C PRO A 82 -26.09 -7.17 3.63
N ARG A 83 -26.66 -7.26 4.85
CA ARG A 83 -26.01 -6.87 6.10
C ARG A 83 -24.69 -7.62 6.35
N GLY A 84 -24.60 -8.87 5.90
CA GLY A 84 -23.39 -9.70 6.01
C GLY A 84 -22.18 -9.15 5.22
N LEU A 85 -22.40 -8.45 4.11
CA LEU A 85 -21.30 -7.93 3.28
C LEU A 85 -20.49 -6.84 3.99
N GLU A 86 -21.08 -6.06 4.90
CA GLU A 86 -20.32 -5.05 5.64
C GLU A 86 -19.37 -5.69 6.65
N ARG A 87 -19.82 -6.76 7.32
CA ARG A 87 -18.97 -7.51 8.23
C ARG A 87 -17.79 -8.12 7.48
N LEU A 88 -18.04 -8.73 6.33
CA LEU A 88 -17.01 -9.31 5.48
C LEU A 88 -16.05 -8.24 4.93
N LYS A 89 -16.55 -7.13 4.40
CA LYS A 89 -15.69 -6.02 3.93
C LYS A 89 -14.86 -5.41 5.05
N ARG A 90 -15.45 -5.25 6.24
CA ARG A 90 -14.73 -4.74 7.43
C ARG A 90 -13.67 -5.73 7.90
N GLN A 91 -13.96 -7.02 7.85
CA GLN A 91 -13.02 -8.08 8.19
C GLN A 91 -11.86 -8.15 7.18
N GLN A 92 -12.16 -8.18 5.88
CA GLN A 92 -11.16 -8.11 4.82
C GLN A 92 -10.30 -6.85 4.90
N ALA A 93 -10.91 -5.69 5.19
CA ALA A 93 -10.17 -4.44 5.38
C ALA A 93 -9.30 -4.45 6.64
N LYS A 94 -9.69 -5.17 7.70
CA LYS A 94 -8.85 -5.35 8.88
C LYS A 94 -7.70 -6.32 8.61
N GLU A 95 -7.97 -7.41 7.91
CA GLU A 95 -6.96 -8.40 7.53
C GLU A 95 -5.94 -7.81 6.55
N SER A 96 -6.38 -7.05 5.55
CA SER A 96 -5.47 -6.35 4.65
C SER A 96 -4.65 -5.30 5.38
N LYS A 97 -5.28 -4.49 6.25
CA LYS A 97 -4.56 -3.54 7.09
C LYS A 97 -3.60 -4.22 8.06
N ALA A 98 -3.93 -5.36 8.64
CA ALA A 98 -3.03 -6.11 9.52
C ALA A 98 -1.81 -6.64 8.73
N LYS A 99 -2.04 -7.18 7.53
CA LYS A 99 -0.96 -7.60 6.62
C LYS A 99 -0.06 -6.45 6.20
N THR A 100 -0.60 -5.26 5.92
CA THR A 100 0.19 -4.07 5.56
C THR A 100 0.77 -3.34 6.78
N ALA A 101 0.17 -3.50 7.96
CA ALA A 101 0.63 -2.88 9.21
C ALA A 101 1.86 -3.59 9.81
N HIS A 102 2.29 -4.71 9.24
CA HIS A 102 3.70 -5.13 9.28
C HIS A 102 4.54 -4.14 8.46
N ARG A 103 4.56 -2.89 8.93
CA ARG A 103 5.38 -1.82 8.40
C ARG A 103 6.82 -2.28 8.59
N VAL A 104 7.55 -2.38 7.48
CA VAL A 104 8.99 -2.67 7.49
C VAL A 104 9.66 -1.76 8.51
N GLU A 105 10.07 -2.33 9.64
CA GLU A 105 10.69 -1.56 10.72
C GLU A 105 12.08 -1.15 10.25
N ARG A 106 12.34 0.15 10.15
CA ARG A 106 13.67 0.69 9.90
C ARG A 106 14.30 1.09 11.22
N LYS A 107 15.46 0.51 11.54
CA LYS A 107 16.24 0.86 12.74
C LYS A 107 17.67 1.17 12.39
N GLU A 108 18.23 2.17 13.06
CA GLU A 108 19.63 2.56 12.95
C GLU A 108 20.40 2.07 14.18
N PHE A 109 21.50 1.37 13.96
CA PHE A 109 22.43 0.92 14.99
C PHE A 109 23.71 1.74 14.91
N GLN A 110 23.88 2.61 15.90
CA GLN A 110 25.08 3.43 16.02
C GLN A 110 26.13 2.72 16.88
N PHE A 111 27.34 2.69 16.34
CA PHE A 111 28.54 2.13 16.94
C PHE A 111 29.64 3.17 16.98
N THR A 112 30.57 2.97 17.93
CA THR A 112 31.86 3.67 17.91
C THR A 112 32.96 2.73 17.43
N TRP A 113 34.03 3.25 16.83
CA TRP A 113 35.18 2.41 16.44
C TRP A 113 35.87 1.71 17.62
N SER A 114 35.68 2.23 18.83
CA SER A 114 36.21 1.69 20.09
C SER A 114 35.20 0.80 20.83
N THR A 115 34.10 0.41 20.19
CA THR A 115 33.09 -0.46 20.81
C THR A 115 33.71 -1.83 21.13
N ALA A 116 33.49 -2.32 22.35
CA ALA A 116 33.94 -3.64 22.75
C ALA A 116 33.23 -4.74 21.92
N SER A 117 33.93 -5.84 21.64
CA SER A 117 33.40 -6.97 20.85
C SER A 117 32.06 -7.47 21.38
N ASN A 118 31.91 -7.61 22.70
CA ASN A 118 30.67 -8.10 23.31
C ASN A 118 29.45 -7.16 23.06
N ASP A 119 29.64 -5.83 23.10
CA ASP A 119 28.54 -4.90 22.80
C ASP A 119 28.19 -4.91 21.30
N LEU A 120 29.22 -5.08 20.47
CA LEU A 120 29.06 -5.22 19.02
C LEU A 120 28.25 -6.47 18.68
N GLU A 121 28.62 -7.63 19.21
CA GLU A 121 27.89 -8.89 19.01
C GLU A 121 26.44 -8.81 19.47
N ARG A 122 26.17 -8.24 20.64
CA ARG A 122 24.81 -8.09 21.16
C ARG A 122 23.94 -7.22 20.26
N LYS A 123 24.46 -6.08 19.80
CA LYS A 123 23.72 -5.18 18.90
C LYS A 123 23.57 -5.78 17.51
N LEU A 124 24.58 -6.48 16.98
CA LEU A 124 24.48 -7.21 15.73
C LEU A 124 23.48 -8.37 15.83
N GLY A 125 23.37 -9.04 16.97
CA GLY A 125 22.33 -10.04 17.23
C GLY A 125 20.92 -9.46 17.15
N ASN A 126 20.72 -8.24 17.66
CA ASN A 126 19.45 -7.53 17.50
C ASN A 126 19.19 -7.09 16.05
N ALA A 127 20.23 -6.61 15.35
CA ALA A 127 20.15 -6.29 13.93
C ALA A 127 19.76 -7.53 13.10
N ARG A 128 20.36 -8.69 13.37
CA ARG A 128 20.04 -9.96 12.73
C ARG A 128 18.57 -10.34 12.91
N LYS A 129 18.03 -10.27 14.13
CA LYS A 129 16.61 -10.56 14.39
C LYS A 129 15.67 -9.66 13.59
N LEU A 130 16.03 -8.39 13.39
CA LEU A 130 15.24 -7.46 12.58
C LEU A 130 15.34 -7.78 11.08
N LEU A 131 16.51 -8.19 10.60
CA LEU A 131 16.71 -8.62 9.22
C LEU A 131 15.95 -9.93 8.93
N GLU A 132 15.92 -10.87 9.88
CA GLU A 132 15.12 -12.11 9.77
C GLU A 132 13.62 -11.82 9.65
N GLN A 133 13.15 -10.71 10.24
CA GLN A 133 11.75 -10.25 10.12
C GLN A 133 11.46 -9.46 8.84
N GLY A 134 12.44 -9.30 7.93
CA GLY A 134 12.29 -8.49 6.72
C GLY A 134 12.38 -6.98 6.96
N GLY A 135 12.92 -6.56 8.10
CA GLY A 135 13.15 -5.16 8.45
C GLY A 135 14.30 -4.50 7.68
N MET A 136 14.48 -3.20 7.89
CA MET A 136 15.60 -2.42 7.35
C MET A 136 16.54 -2.01 8.47
N VAL A 137 17.83 -2.18 8.26
CA VAL A 137 18.86 -1.90 9.26
C VAL A 137 19.94 -1.01 8.68
N ASP A 138 20.19 0.11 9.35
CA ASP A 138 21.27 1.03 9.03
C ASP A 138 22.34 0.90 10.12
N ILE A 139 23.52 0.37 9.78
CA ILE A 139 24.64 0.20 10.71
C ILE A 139 25.61 1.35 10.50
N VAL A 140 25.83 2.19 11.51
CA VAL A 140 26.65 3.40 11.42
C VAL A 140 27.78 3.35 12.43
N PHE A 141 29.02 3.45 11.98
CA PHE A 141 30.19 3.62 12.84
C PHE A 141 30.65 5.07 12.84
N THR A 142 30.85 5.59 14.05
CA THR A 142 31.31 6.96 14.29
C THR A 142 32.60 6.96 15.12
N PRO A 143 33.49 7.94 14.92
CA PRO A 143 34.61 8.12 15.82
C PRO A 143 34.15 8.69 17.15
N LYS A 144 34.75 8.19 18.24
CA LYS A 144 34.55 8.77 19.56
C LYS A 144 35.24 10.14 19.62
N SER A 145 34.59 11.11 20.27
CA SER A 145 35.18 12.44 20.47
C SER A 145 36.58 12.33 21.08
N LYS A 146 37.52 13.12 20.55
CA LYS A 146 38.94 13.17 20.96
C LYS A 146 39.74 11.87 20.73
N THR A 147 39.19 10.89 20.03
CA THR A 147 39.88 9.64 19.68
C THR A 147 40.14 9.61 18.17
N LYS A 148 41.36 9.24 17.76
CA LYS A 148 41.66 9.05 16.34
C LYS A 148 40.85 7.87 15.79
N ALA A 149 40.25 8.05 14.61
CA ALA A 149 39.62 6.96 13.90
C ALA A 149 40.70 5.94 13.46
N PRO A 150 40.36 4.64 13.38
CA PRO A 150 41.24 3.64 12.79
C PRO A 150 41.63 4.01 11.36
N PRO A 151 42.75 3.48 10.84
CA PRO A 151 43.10 3.63 9.44
C PRO A 151 42.00 3.08 8.53
N LEU A 152 41.89 3.65 7.33
CA LEU A 152 40.80 3.37 6.39
C LEU A 152 40.70 1.91 5.97
N GLU A 153 41.84 1.22 5.90
CA GLU A 153 41.88 -0.21 5.55
C GLU A 153 41.24 -1.06 6.63
N GLU A 154 41.54 -0.80 7.91
CA GLU A 154 40.91 -1.48 9.04
C GLU A 154 39.41 -1.21 9.09
N MET A 155 38.98 0.04 8.81
CA MET A 155 37.56 0.38 8.74
C MET A 155 36.85 -0.43 7.66
N ARG A 156 37.46 -0.54 6.46
CA ARG A 156 36.90 -1.31 5.35
C ARG A 156 36.85 -2.81 5.66
N ALA A 157 37.90 -3.35 6.27
CA ALA A 157 37.95 -4.75 6.68
C ALA A 157 36.80 -5.05 7.67
N LYS A 158 36.66 -4.27 8.74
CA LYS A 158 35.58 -4.43 9.72
C LYS A 158 34.19 -4.35 9.09
N MET A 159 33.98 -3.41 8.16
CA MET A 159 32.69 -3.28 7.47
C MET A 159 32.39 -4.50 6.59
N LYS A 160 33.40 -5.02 5.88
CA LYS A 160 33.28 -6.23 5.06
C LYS A 160 33.00 -7.47 5.92
N ASP A 161 33.63 -7.59 7.08
CA ASP A 161 33.40 -8.72 8.00
C ASP A 161 31.95 -8.73 8.50
N ILE A 162 31.42 -7.56 8.86
CA ILE A 162 30.02 -7.42 9.28
C ILE A 162 29.07 -7.72 8.12
N GLU A 163 29.35 -7.18 6.93
CA GLU A 163 28.57 -7.46 5.73
C GLU A 163 28.55 -8.97 5.41
N ALA A 164 29.70 -9.64 5.44
CA ALA A 164 29.80 -11.08 5.23
C ALA A 164 29.02 -11.88 6.27
N SER A 165 29.04 -11.46 7.54
CA SER A 165 28.28 -12.13 8.62
C SER A 165 26.76 -12.03 8.43
N LEU A 166 26.28 -10.97 7.76
CA LEU A 166 24.86 -10.70 7.55
C LEU A 166 24.38 -11.01 6.12
N ALA A 167 25.29 -11.34 5.20
CA ALA A 167 24.98 -11.59 3.78
C ALA A 167 23.98 -12.74 3.56
N ALA A 168 23.93 -13.71 4.47
CA ALA A 168 22.99 -14.84 4.37
C ALA A 168 21.51 -14.43 4.54
N ILE A 169 21.24 -13.31 5.22
CA ILE A 169 19.88 -12.90 5.63
C ILE A 169 19.54 -11.51 5.06
N SER A 170 20.49 -10.83 4.44
CA SER A 170 20.32 -9.44 4.03
C SER A 170 20.86 -9.13 2.64
N VAL A 171 20.25 -8.12 2.03
CA VAL A 171 20.66 -7.54 0.75
C VAL A 171 20.94 -6.05 0.95
N PRO A 172 22.07 -5.53 0.44
CA PRO A 172 22.34 -4.10 0.49
C PRO A 172 21.36 -3.34 -0.40
N TYR A 173 20.63 -2.38 0.17
CA TYR A 173 19.64 -1.59 -0.59
C TYR A 173 20.17 -0.20 -0.99
N LYS A 174 21.28 0.24 -0.38
CA LYS A 174 21.95 1.50 -0.68
C LYS A 174 23.47 1.27 -0.65
N LYS A 175 24.20 2.01 -1.50
CA LYS A 175 25.66 1.98 -1.52
C LYS A 175 26.21 2.34 -0.14
N SER A 176 27.12 1.52 0.39
CA SER A 176 27.81 1.79 1.66
C SER A 176 28.60 3.09 1.55
N GLU A 177 28.41 3.98 2.51
CA GLU A 177 29.10 5.28 2.53
C GLU A 177 30.27 5.23 3.51
N LEU A 178 31.46 5.54 3.02
CA LEU A 178 32.67 5.76 3.83
C LEU A 178 33.04 7.24 3.72
N VAL A 179 32.66 8.01 4.74
CA VAL A 179 33.00 9.44 4.81
C VAL A 179 34.40 9.59 5.36
N LEU A 180 35.37 9.57 4.44
CA LEU A 180 36.82 9.67 4.69
C LEU A 180 37.18 10.85 5.61
N ARG A 181 36.55 12.01 5.42
CA ARG A 181 36.86 13.24 6.19
C ARG A 181 36.42 13.21 7.66
N ARG A 182 35.46 12.36 8.01
CA ARG A 182 34.88 12.30 9.36
C ARG A 182 35.07 10.95 10.03
N GLY A 183 35.80 10.03 9.40
CA GLY A 183 36.00 8.68 9.92
C GLY A 183 34.69 7.96 10.21
N MET A 184 33.64 8.23 9.43
CA MET A 184 32.31 7.64 9.60
C MET A 184 32.07 6.63 8.50
N SER A 185 31.51 5.46 8.83
CA SER A 185 31.09 4.47 7.83
C SER A 185 29.66 4.01 8.09
N ALA A 186 28.89 3.80 7.03
CA ALA A 186 27.52 3.33 7.11
C ALA A 186 27.27 2.17 6.15
N LEU A 187 26.57 1.13 6.64
CA LEU A 187 26.07 -0.01 5.89
C LEU A 187 24.54 0.01 5.92
N TYR A 188 23.92 -0.22 4.77
CA TYR A 188 22.48 -0.14 4.60
C TYR A 188 21.95 -1.48 4.13
N LEU A 189 21.35 -2.24 5.06
CA LEU A 189 20.91 -3.61 4.82
C LEU A 189 19.39 -3.72 4.90
N ARG A 190 18.83 -4.56 4.02
CA ARG A 190 17.43 -4.96 4.06
C ARG A 190 17.35 -6.46 4.29
N GLY A 191 16.50 -6.88 5.22
CA GLY A 191 16.21 -8.28 5.48
C GLY A 191 15.48 -8.93 4.31
N VAL A 192 15.87 -10.14 3.95
CA VAL A 192 15.21 -10.94 2.92
C VAL A 192 14.31 -11.95 3.62
N THR A 193 12.99 -11.82 3.47
CA THR A 193 12.04 -12.84 3.93
C THR A 193 12.21 -14.12 3.09
N GLU A 194 11.91 -15.30 3.63
CA GLU A 194 12.00 -16.58 2.90
C GLU A 194 11.31 -16.57 1.53
N GLU A 195 10.20 -15.84 1.40
CA GLU A 195 9.49 -15.63 0.13
C GLU A 195 10.34 -14.84 -0.88
N GLN A 196 11.02 -13.79 -0.44
CA GLN A 196 11.91 -12.96 -1.27
C GLN A 196 13.23 -13.67 -1.58
N ALA A 197 13.70 -14.54 -0.68
CA ALA A 197 14.89 -15.35 -0.90
C ALA A 197 14.68 -16.37 -2.02
N LYS A 198 13.46 -16.92 -2.16
CA LYS A 198 13.09 -17.78 -3.29
C LYS A 198 13.08 -17.02 -4.61
N GLU A 199 12.53 -15.82 -4.66
CA GLU A 199 12.52 -14.99 -5.88
C GLU A 199 13.92 -14.64 -6.38
N LEU A 200 14.85 -14.31 -5.46
CA LEU A 200 16.25 -14.00 -5.80
C LEU A 200 17.04 -15.20 -6.35
N GLN A 201 16.67 -16.43 -5.98
CA GLN A 201 17.30 -17.63 -6.52
C GLN A 201 16.78 -17.97 -7.93
N THR A 202 15.51 -17.67 -8.22
CA THR A 202 14.95 -17.86 -9.57
C THR A 202 15.50 -16.90 -10.62
N SER A 203 15.87 -15.67 -10.25
CA SER A 203 16.39 -14.68 -11.23
C SER A 203 17.87 -14.89 -11.62
N THR A 204 18.60 -15.74 -10.90
CA THR A 204 20.02 -16.03 -11.21
C THR A 204 20.18 -17.16 -12.23
N ASN A 205 19.13 -17.95 -12.49
CA ASN A 205 19.18 -19.10 -13.41
C ASN A 205 18.72 -18.79 -14.84
N GLU A 206 18.37 -17.54 -15.16
CA GLU A 206 18.12 -17.10 -16.54
C GLU A 206 19.29 -16.24 -17.04
N SER A 207 20.45 -16.87 -17.27
CA SER A 207 21.43 -16.34 -18.22
C SER A 207 21.16 -16.98 -19.58
N PRO A 208 20.61 -16.25 -20.56
CA PRO A 208 20.37 -16.77 -21.89
C PRO A 208 21.60 -16.54 -22.79
N TYR A 209 22.82 -16.76 -22.29
CA TYR A 209 24.05 -16.80 -23.09
C TYR A 209 25.10 -17.67 -22.41
#